data_AF-A0A830CFP7-F1
#
_entry.id   AF-A0A830CFP7-F1
#
_cell.length_a   1.000
_cell.length_b   1.000
_cell.length_c   1.000
_cell.angle_alpha   90.00
_cell.angle_beta   90.00
_cell.angle_gamma   90.00
#
_symmetry.space_group_name_H-M   'P 1'
#
loop_
_entity.id
_entity.type
_entity.pdbx_description
1 polymer ?
#
loop_
_entity_poly.entity_id
_entity_poly.type
_entity_poly.pdbx_seq_one_letter_code
_entity_poly.pdbx_strand_id
1 'polypeptide(L)' 'MSSEAPFRPREKLVEKQKFFQNIHKHTYLKGPMDKVTSVAIPMALAGSCLFLIVSSFFQPLLSYFPIVFIYNKFDADFN' A
#
# COMPACT_ATOMS: atom_id res chain seq x y z
N MET A 1 16.60 7.72 44.43
CA MET A 1 16.73 7.58 42.97
C MET A 1 17.61 6.36 42.73
N SER A 2 17.04 5.20 42.42
CA SER A 2 17.84 4.00 42.11
C SER A 2 18.59 4.24 40.79
N SER A 3 19.92 4.28 40.84
CA SER A 3 20.77 4.41 39.64
C SER A 3 20.94 3.06 38.96
N GLU A 4 19.83 2.44 38.54
CA GLU A 4 19.90 1.22 37.76
C GLU A 4 20.35 1.57 36.34
N ALA A 5 21.41 0.92 35.87
CA ALA A 5 21.88 1.10 34.51
C ALA A 5 20.83 0.53 33.54
N PRO A 6 20.53 1.22 32.43
CA PRO A 6 19.56 0.72 31.45
C PRO A 6 19.97 -0.66 30.92
N PHE A 7 18.98 -1.50 30.60
CA PHE A 7 19.15 -2.89 30.12
C PHE A 7 20.05 -3.05 28.88
N ARG A 8 20.35 -1.95 28.17
CA ARG A 8 21.24 -1.91 27.01
C ARG A 8 22.25 -0.78 27.19
N PRO A 9 23.54 -1.00 26.88
CA PRO A 9 24.53 0.06 26.89
C PRO A 9 24.19 1.13 25.84
N ARG A 10 24.49 2.39 26.17
CA ARG A 10 24.14 3.54 25.33
C ARG A 10 25.01 3.67 24.09
N GLU A 11 26.18 3.02 24.03
CA GLU A 11 27.06 3.07 22.85
C GLU A 11 26.33 2.62 21.58
N LYS A 12 25.54 1.55 21.66
CA LYS A 12 24.77 1.02 20.51
C LYS A 12 23.72 1.99 19.99
N LEU A 13 23.17 2.85 20.85
CA LEU A 13 22.21 3.89 20.44
C LEU A 13 22.93 5.02 19.72
N VAL A 14 24.08 5.44 20.23
CA VAL A 14 24.90 6.51 19.63
C VAL A 14 25.41 6.08 18.24
N GLU A 15 25.81 4.83 18.07
CA GLU A 15 26.20 4.28 16.75
C GLU A 15 25.05 4.35 15.74
N LYS A 16 23.85 3.91 16.13
CA LYS A 16 22.66 4.00 15.25
C LYS A 16 22.27 5.45 14.97
N GLN A 17 22.38 6.34 15.96
CA GLN A 17 22.11 7.77 15.78
C GLN A 17 23.06 8.37 14.73
N LYS A 18 24.38 8.12 14.84
CA LYS A 18 25.35 8.57 13.84
C LYS A 18 25.02 8.02 12.44
N PHE A 19 24.69 6.74 12.35
CA PHE A 19 24.32 6.11 11.07
C PHE A 19 23.09 6.77 10.43
N PHE A 20 21.97 6.90 11.16
CA PHE A 20 20.72 7.44 10.60
C PHE A 20 20.70 8.97 10.44
N GLN A 21 21.58 9.70 11.15
CA GLN A 21 21.74 11.15 11.01
C GLN A 21 22.64 11.52 9.81
N ASN A 22 23.59 10.65 9.44
CA ASN A 22 24.46 10.89 8.27
C ASN A 22 23.76 10.62 6.93
N ILE A 23 22.60 9.96 6.93
CA ILE A 23 21.87 9.62 5.70
C ILE A 23 20.92 10.76 5.32
N HIS A 24 21.23 11.43 4.21
CA HIS A 24 20.40 12.48 3.60
C HIS A 24 19.25 11.88 2.77
N LYS A 25 18.36 11.11 3.40
CA LYS A 25 17.13 10.56 2.79
C LYS A 25 15.92 10.85 3.68
N HIS A 26 14.73 10.81 3.09
CA HIS A 26 13.48 10.86 3.85
C HIS A 26 13.39 9.72 4.87
N THR A 27 12.69 9.96 5.98
CA THR A 27 12.67 9.08 7.16
C THR A 27 12.35 7.62 6.85
N TYR A 28 11.44 7.36 5.91
CA TYR A 28 10.99 6.02 5.51
C TYR A 28 11.93 5.31 4.50
N LEU A 29 13.08 5.90 4.18
CA LEU A 29 14.05 5.38 3.21
C LEU A 29 15.49 5.34 3.78
N LYS A 30 15.65 5.53 5.10
CA LYS A 30 16.95 5.61 5.74
C LYS A 30 17.61 4.25 5.89
N GLY A 31 16.86 3.25 6.33
CA GLY A 31 17.33 1.87 6.44
C GLY A 31 17.23 1.09 5.12
N PRO A 32 18.10 0.09 4.90
CA PRO A 32 17.94 -0.84 3.77
C PRO A 32 16.65 -1.65 3.88
N MET A 33 16.25 -2.03 5.11
CA MET A 33 14.98 -2.71 5.39
C MET A 33 13.77 -1.81 5.12
N ASP A 34 13.91 -0.51 5.35
CA ASP A 34 12.83 0.46 5.16
C ASP A 34 12.40 0.56 3.69
N LYS A 35 13.31 0.29 2.74
CA LYS A 35 12.96 0.22 1.31
C LYS A 35 12.02 -0.96 1.02
N VAL A 36 12.23 -2.10 1.66
CA VAL A 36 11.38 -3.29 1.49
C VAL A 36 10.02 -3.05 2.13
N THR A 37 10.00 -2.55 3.37
CA THR A 37 8.77 -2.36 4.14
C THR A 37 7.94 -1.15 3.72
N SER A 38 8.57 -0.11 3.20
CA SER A 38 7.87 1.14 2.85
C SER A 38 7.57 1.27 1.35
N VAL A 39 8.27 0.52 0.48
CA VAL A 39 8.06 0.61 -0.98
C VAL A 39 7.56 -0.71 -1.54
N ALA A 40 8.30 -1.80 -1.36
CA ALA A 40 7.97 -3.05 -2.04
C ALA A 40 6.66 -3.67 -1.54
N ILE A 41 6.52 -3.85 -0.22
CA ILE A 41 5.31 -4.46 0.37
C ILE A 41 4.08 -3.58 0.11
N PRO A 42 4.10 -2.26 0.39
CA PRO A 42 2.93 -1.42 0.16
C PRO A 42 2.56 -1.30 -1.31
N MET A 43 3.53 -1.24 -2.24
CA MET A 43 3.21 -1.22 -3.67
C MET A 43 2.63 -2.53 -4.17
N ALA A 44 3.18 -3.68 -3.76
CA ALA A 44 2.64 -4.98 -4.12
C ALA A 44 1.21 -5.16 -3.59
N LEU A 45 0.96 -4.74 -2.35
CA LEU A 45 -0.35 -4.78 -1.72
C LEU A 45 -1.33 -3.81 -2.38
N ALA A 46 -0.95 -2.56 -2.61
CA ALA A 46 -1.80 -1.58 -3.28
C ALA A 46 -2.14 -2.03 -4.70
N GLY A 47 -1.16 -2.56 -5.44
CA GLY A 47 -1.37 -3.09 -6.79
C GLY A 47 -2.33 -4.27 -6.80
N SER A 48 -2.19 -5.22 -5.88
CA SER A 48 -3.10 -6.36 -5.79
C SER A 48 -4.52 -5.94 -5.37
N CYS A 49 -4.66 -5.03 -4.41
CA CYS A 49 -5.95 -4.49 -4.01
C CYS A 49 -6.65 -3.76 -5.17
N LEU A 50 -5.94 -2.89 -5.89
CA LEU A 50 -6.49 -2.19 -7.05
C LEU A 50 -6.91 -3.16 -8.15
N PHE A 51 -6.07 -4.16 -8.45
CA PHE A 51 -6.39 -5.18 -9.45
C PHE A 51 -7.67 -5.94 -9.09
N LEU A 52 -7.82 -6.35 -7.83
CA LEU A 52 -9.02 -7.04 -7.36
C LEU A 52 -10.25 -6.16 -7.47
N ILE A 53 -10.20 -4.90 -7.02
CA ILE A 53 -11.32 -3.97 -7.13
C ILE A 53 -11.74 -3.79 -8.59
N VAL A 54 -10.79 -3.47 -9.48
CA VAL A 54 -11.08 -3.26 -10.90
C VAL A 54 -11.69 -4.52 -11.51
N SER A 55 -11.12 -5.69 -11.23
CA SER A 55 -11.63 -6.96 -11.76
C SER A 55 -13.04 -7.28 -11.25
N SER A 56 -13.30 -7.03 -9.97
CA SER A 56 -14.60 -7.26 -9.34
C SER A 56 -15.71 -6.35 -9.86
N PHE A 57 -15.41 -5.09 -10.18
CA PHE A 57 -16.42 -4.16 -10.73
C PHE A 57 -16.57 -4.27 -12.25
N PHE A 58 -15.48 -4.49 -12.98
CA PHE A 58 -15.48 -4.42 -14.44
C PHE A 58 -16.16 -5.64 -15.09
N GLN A 59 -15.95 -6.85 -14.55
CA GLN A 59 -16.57 -8.07 -15.06
C GLN A 59 -18.11 -8.03 -15.04
N PRO A 60 -18.78 -7.74 -13.90
CA PRO A 60 -20.23 -7.64 -13.89
C PRO A 60 -20.74 -6.47 -14.76
N LEU A 61 -20.08 -5.32 -14.75
CA LEU A 61 -20.49 -4.17 -15.57
C LEU A 61 -20.57 -4.50 -17.07
N LEU A 62 -19.60 -5.25 -17.61
CA LEU A 62 -19.63 -5.71 -19.00
C LEU A 62 -20.79 -6.68 -19.28
N SER A 63 -21.14 -7.53 -18.32
CA SER A 63 -22.26 -8.48 -18.46
C SER A 63 -23.64 -7.83 -18.43
N TYR A 64 -23.80 -6.70 -17.72
CA TYR A 64 -25.06 -5.94 -17.70
C TYR A 64 -25.29 -5.10 -18.96
N PHE A 65 -24.24 -4.70 -19.69
CA PHE A 65 -24.36 -3.90 -20.90
C PHE A 65 -25.31 -4.48 -21.98
N PRO A 66 -25.18 -5.76 -22.41
CA PRO A 66 -26.11 -6.34 -23.38
C PRO A 66 -27.54 -6.46 -22.83
N ILE A 67 -27.69 -6.73 -21.53
CA ILE A 67 -29.00 -6.84 -20.87
C ILE A 67 -29.70 -5.48 -20.93
N VAL A 68 -29.03 -4.41 -20.49
CA VAL A 68 -29.55 -3.04 -20.53
C VAL A 68 -29.83 -2.59 -21.96
N PHE A 69 -28.99 -2.95 -22.93
CA PHE A 69 -29.22 -2.63 -24.34
C PHE A 69 -30.48 -3.32 -24.89
N ILE A 70 -30.68 -4.60 -24.58
CA ILE A 70 -31.89 -5.35 -24.99
C ILE A 70 -33.14 -4.77 -24.33
N TYR A 71 -33.09 -4.44 -23.02
CA TYR A 71 -34.22 -3.81 -22.33
C TYR A 71 -34.61 -2.47 -22.97
N ASN A 72 -33.62 -1.60 -23.27
CA ASN A 72 -33.89 -0.33 -23.95
C ASN A 72 -34.41 -0.52 -25.38
N LYS A 73 -33.92 -1.52 -26.12
CA LYS A 73 -34.38 -1.85 -27.48
C LYS A 73 -35.83 -2.36 -27.46
N PHE A 74 -36.16 -3.23 -26.51
CA PHE A 74 -37.51 -3.78 -26.33
C PHE A 74 -38.53 -2.71 -25.93
N ASP A 75 -38.16 -1.81 -25.02
CA ASP A 75 -39.00 -0.67 -24.62
C ASP A 75 -39.26 0.29 -25.80
N ALA A 76 -38.22 0.57 -26.60
CA ALA A 76 -38.35 1.37 -27.82
C ALA A 76 -39.17 0.70 -28.93
N ASP A 77 -39.32 -0.63 -28.92
CA ASP A 77 -40.14 -1.36 -29.89
C ASP A 77 -41.62 -1.49 -29.43
N PHE A 78 -41.94 -1.19 -28.15
CA PHE A 78 -43.28 -1.31 -27.56
C PHE A 78 -43.98 0.02 -27.23
N ASN A 79 -43.29 1.17 -27.37
CA ASN A 79 -43.81 2.53 -27.21
C ASN A 79 -43.95 3.21 -28.57
#